data_AF-A0A7X6DH84-F1
#
_entry.id   AF-A0A7X6DH84-F1
#
_cell.length_a   1.000
_cell.length_b   1.000
_cell.length_c   1.000
_cell.angle_alpha   90.00
_cell.angle_beta   90.00
_cell.angle_gamma   90.00
#
_symmetry.space_group_name_H-M   'P 1'
#
loop_
_entity.id
_entity.type
_entity.pdbx_description
1 polymer ?
#
loop_
_entity_poly.entity_id
_entity_poly.type
_entity_poly.pdbx_seq_one_letter_code
_entity_poly.pdbx_strand_id
1 'polypeptide(L)'
;MTLLLRRALLASALAALAFAGTARAQNPMVRVHTTAGPIDMSLLAAEAPRTVANFLAYVRGGDYTDVFFHRNAWLATMPPVPFVIQSGGYRWPEGTCCPTVASRGAIANEFSAARSNVVGTVAMAKIGGDPDSATSQCFINMRDNAANLDTQNGGFTVFARVTAPTLATASRIAALQPVNAPPFTELPVTGWQSGTPIQRHNVVRITAVTEFPAQQSASDRIFNYLEAMYPQYTVPSQGVSGEALGYLFRHYGGSDVYVGTKDGKVWYLTPAQAGSPGELGTVADWLAAAQAAGY
;
A
#
# COMPACT_ATOMS: atom_id res chain seq x y z
N MET A 1 -42.13 -21.60 44.43
CA MET A 1 -42.37 -20.71 43.28
C MET A 1 -42.01 -19.28 43.72
N THR A 2 -41.37 -18.47 42.87
CA THR A 2 -40.94 -17.07 43.12
C THR A 2 -39.86 -16.83 44.20
N LEU A 3 -38.60 -17.22 43.96
CA LEU A 3 -37.43 -16.38 44.32
C LEU A 3 -36.06 -16.84 43.75
N LEU A 4 -35.97 -17.98 43.05
CA LEU A 4 -34.71 -18.46 42.44
C LEU A 4 -34.53 -18.08 40.96
N LEU A 5 -35.55 -17.47 40.33
CA LEU A 5 -35.53 -17.07 38.92
C LEU A 5 -35.10 -15.61 38.66
N ARG A 6 -34.71 -14.85 39.70
CA ARG A 6 -34.29 -13.44 39.55
C ARG A 6 -32.76 -13.22 39.56
N ARG A 7 -31.95 -14.28 39.67
CA ARG A 7 -30.49 -14.18 39.58
C ARG A 7 -29.89 -14.68 38.25
N ALA A 8 -30.72 -15.24 37.36
CA ALA A 8 -30.29 -15.68 36.03
C ALA A 8 -30.51 -14.62 34.93
N LEU A 9 -31.03 -13.43 35.26
CA LEU A 9 -31.34 -12.35 34.31
C LEU A 9 -30.45 -11.11 34.46
N LEU A 10 -29.45 -11.13 35.36
CA LEU A 10 -28.46 -10.05 35.50
C LEU A 10 -27.02 -10.47 35.15
N ALA A 11 -26.78 -11.74 34.80
CA ALA A 11 -25.47 -12.22 34.33
C ALA A 11 -25.35 -12.26 32.80
N SER A 12 -26.41 -11.90 32.07
CA SER A 12 -26.43 -11.81 30.60
C SER A 12 -26.29 -10.37 30.07
N ALA A 13 -26.14 -9.38 30.95
CA ALA A 13 -25.95 -7.97 30.57
C ALA A 13 -24.50 -7.46 30.71
N LEU A 14 -23.56 -8.27 31.23
CA LEU A 14 -22.15 -7.87 31.40
C LEU A 14 -21.17 -8.48 30.38
N ALA A 15 -21.61 -9.42 29.53
CA ALA A 15 -20.78 -9.97 28.44
C ALA A 15 -20.90 -9.19 27.11
N ALA A 16 -21.76 -8.16 27.07
CA ALA A 16 -21.81 -7.19 25.99
C ALA A 16 -20.98 -5.94 26.31
N LEU A 17 -19.87 -6.09 27.05
CA LEU A 17 -18.80 -5.10 26.95
C LEU A 17 -18.32 -5.16 25.51
N ALA A 18 -18.80 -4.21 24.74
CA ALA A 18 -18.52 -4.00 23.34
C ALA A 18 -17.03 -4.30 23.06
N PHE A 19 -16.79 -5.39 22.33
CA PHE A 19 -15.69 -5.44 21.37
C PHE A 19 -15.98 -4.38 20.29
N ALA A 20 -15.92 -3.10 20.67
CA ALA A 20 -15.79 -2.00 19.75
C ALA A 20 -14.35 -2.03 19.22
N GLY A 21 -14.01 -3.10 18.52
CA GLY A 21 -12.79 -3.12 17.71
C GLY A 21 -12.92 -1.99 16.69
N THR A 22 -11.88 -1.18 16.57
CA THR A 22 -11.79 -0.25 15.45
C THR A 22 -11.68 -1.09 14.18
N ALA A 23 -12.69 -0.98 13.31
CA ALA A 23 -12.64 -1.59 11.98
C ALA A 23 -11.38 -1.06 11.28
N ARG A 24 -10.41 -1.94 11.01
CA ARG A 24 -9.24 -1.55 10.24
C ARG A 24 -9.61 -1.59 8.77
N ALA A 25 -9.95 -0.43 8.21
CA ALA A 25 -10.04 -0.30 6.76
C ALA A 25 -8.70 -0.73 6.16
N GLN A 26 -8.70 -1.76 5.33
CA GLN A 26 -7.48 -2.20 4.68
C GLN A 26 -7.03 -1.14 3.67
N ASN A 27 -5.75 -0.78 3.74
CA ASN A 27 -5.14 0.17 2.81
C ASN A 27 -5.21 -0.40 1.38
N PRO A 28 -5.77 0.33 0.40
CA PRO A 28 -5.83 -0.13 -0.99
C PRO A 28 -4.45 -0.50 -1.51
N MET A 29 -4.36 -1.55 -2.34
CA MET A 29 -3.12 -1.90 -3.00
C MET A 29 -3.19 -1.64 -4.49
N VAL A 30 -2.05 -1.26 -5.04
CA VAL A 30 -1.89 -1.02 -6.46
C VAL A 30 -0.63 -1.68 -6.96
N ARG A 31 -0.73 -2.37 -8.09
CA ARG A 31 0.40 -2.91 -8.84
C ARG A 31 0.68 -2.00 -10.02
N VAL A 32 1.86 -1.41 -10.03
CA VAL A 32 2.41 -0.70 -11.18
C VAL A 32 3.18 -1.71 -12.01
N HIS A 33 2.61 -2.11 -13.15
CA HIS A 33 3.28 -2.99 -14.10
C HIS A 33 4.29 -2.16 -14.87
N THR A 34 5.57 -2.52 -14.83
CA THR A 34 6.61 -1.84 -15.60
C THR A 34 7.35 -2.80 -16.53
N THR A 35 8.02 -2.27 -17.54
CA THR A 35 8.93 -3.05 -18.40
C THR A 35 10.13 -3.64 -17.63
N ALA A 36 10.41 -3.15 -16.41
CA ALA A 36 11.41 -3.72 -15.51
C ALA A 36 10.84 -4.77 -14.54
N GLY A 37 9.53 -4.98 -14.50
CA GLY A 37 8.82 -5.85 -13.55
C GLY A 37 7.77 -5.09 -12.71
N PRO A 38 7.01 -5.78 -11.86
CA PRO A 38 5.98 -5.15 -11.04
C PRO A 38 6.56 -4.37 -9.85
N ILE A 39 5.89 -3.29 -9.48
CA ILE A 39 6.04 -2.55 -8.23
C ILE A 39 4.69 -2.52 -7.52
N ASP A 40 4.59 -3.16 -6.37
CA ASP A 40 3.37 -3.20 -5.57
C ASP A 40 3.44 -2.16 -4.47
N MET A 41 2.35 -1.43 -4.25
CA MET A 41 2.29 -0.33 -3.29
C MET A 41 1.05 -0.43 -2.41
N SER A 42 1.23 -0.21 -1.11
CA SER A 42 0.15 -0.01 -0.15
C SER A 42 -0.14 1.48 -0.01
N LEU A 43 -1.36 1.89 -0.34
CA LEU A 43 -1.80 3.29 -0.30
C LEU A 43 -2.27 3.67 1.11
N LEU A 44 -1.86 4.84 1.61
CA LEU A 44 -2.16 5.35 2.93
C LEU A 44 -3.46 6.17 2.91
N ALA A 45 -4.58 5.51 2.60
CA ALA A 45 -5.86 6.17 2.30
C ALA A 45 -6.46 6.89 3.52
N ALA A 46 -6.23 6.40 4.73
CA ALA A 46 -6.69 7.05 5.95
C ALA A 46 -5.86 8.30 6.28
N GLU A 47 -4.56 8.26 5.97
CA GLU A 47 -3.60 9.29 6.38
C GLU A 47 -3.40 10.39 5.33
N ALA A 48 -3.62 10.10 4.04
CA ALA A 48 -3.52 11.04 2.93
C ALA A 48 -4.71 10.88 1.95
N PRO A 49 -5.96 11.10 2.41
CA PRO A 49 -7.17 10.74 1.67
C PRO A 49 -7.30 11.47 0.33
N ARG A 50 -6.97 12.77 0.25
CA ARG A 50 -7.10 13.54 -1.00
C ARG A 50 -6.06 13.09 -2.02
N THR A 51 -4.85 12.81 -1.54
CA THR A 51 -3.74 12.36 -2.38
C THR A 51 -3.98 10.96 -2.93
N VAL A 52 -4.43 10.04 -2.09
CA VAL A 52 -4.81 8.69 -2.53
C VAL A 52 -5.99 8.73 -3.49
N ALA A 53 -7.02 9.52 -3.22
CA ALA A 53 -8.16 9.68 -4.13
C ALA A 53 -7.73 10.24 -5.49
N ASN A 54 -6.87 11.25 -5.50
CA ASN A 54 -6.28 11.80 -6.72
C ASN A 54 -5.48 10.77 -7.51
N PHE A 55 -4.56 10.04 -6.85
CA PHE A 55 -3.78 8.99 -7.49
C PHE A 55 -4.68 7.91 -8.11
N LEU A 56 -5.67 7.42 -7.36
CA LEU A 56 -6.61 6.41 -7.84
C LEU A 56 -7.48 6.92 -9.00
N ALA A 57 -7.79 8.22 -9.07
CA ALA A 57 -8.48 8.79 -10.22
C ALA A 57 -7.66 8.67 -11.51
N TYR A 58 -6.34 8.90 -11.46
CA TYR A 58 -5.44 8.67 -12.60
C TYR A 58 -5.31 7.17 -12.94
N VAL A 59 -5.23 6.30 -11.91
CA VAL A 59 -5.20 4.83 -12.11
C VAL A 59 -6.44 4.36 -12.85
N ARG A 60 -7.63 4.72 -12.35
CA ARG A 60 -8.92 4.31 -12.93
C ARG A 60 -9.19 4.95 -14.29
N GLY A 61 -8.61 6.12 -14.55
CA GLY A 61 -8.63 6.77 -15.86
C GLY A 61 -7.70 6.11 -16.90
N GLY A 62 -6.85 5.16 -16.49
CA GLY A 62 -5.83 4.57 -17.37
C GLY A 62 -4.70 5.53 -17.71
N ASP A 63 -4.58 6.66 -17.01
CA ASP A 63 -3.70 7.77 -17.36
C ASP A 63 -2.21 7.40 -17.27
N TYR A 64 -1.87 6.43 -16.43
CA TYR A 64 -0.49 5.97 -16.27
C TYR A 64 -0.01 4.97 -17.33
N THR A 65 -0.88 4.56 -18.27
CA THR A 65 -0.48 3.69 -19.38
C THR A 65 0.53 4.39 -20.27
N ASP A 66 1.63 3.71 -20.58
CA ASP A 66 2.77 4.17 -21.39
C ASP A 66 3.52 5.39 -20.83
N VAL A 67 3.25 5.76 -19.58
CA VAL A 67 4.05 6.74 -18.84
C VAL A 67 5.40 6.13 -18.48
N PHE A 68 6.48 6.88 -18.61
CA PHE A 68 7.83 6.39 -18.29
C PHE A 68 8.43 7.08 -17.08
N PHE A 69 9.43 6.44 -16.47
CA PHE A 69 10.26 7.05 -15.45
C PHE A 69 11.18 8.08 -16.12
N HIS A 70 10.79 9.35 -16.04
CA HIS A 70 11.46 10.44 -16.76
C HIS A 70 12.62 11.07 -15.98
N ARG A 71 12.81 10.68 -14.72
CA ARG A 71 13.88 11.19 -13.87
C ARG A 71 14.34 10.16 -12.84
N ASN A 72 15.65 9.93 -12.77
CA ASN A 72 16.35 9.16 -11.75
C ASN A 72 17.43 10.05 -11.14
N ALA A 73 17.08 10.76 -10.06
CA ALA A 73 17.96 11.74 -9.44
C ALA A 73 18.96 11.05 -8.53
N TRP A 74 20.23 11.44 -8.63
CA TRP A 74 21.34 10.88 -7.85
C TRP A 74 22.00 12.00 -7.06
N LEU A 75 22.44 11.71 -5.83
CA LEU A 75 23.27 12.65 -5.08
C LEU A 75 24.73 12.50 -5.50
N ALA A 76 25.42 13.63 -5.63
CA ALA A 76 26.84 13.71 -5.94
C ALA A 76 27.72 13.32 -4.73
N THR A 77 27.59 12.08 -4.28
CA THR A 77 28.47 11.43 -3.29
C THR A 77 29.53 10.58 -3.99
N MET A 78 30.48 10.02 -3.24
CA MET A 78 31.49 9.10 -3.76
C MET A 78 31.42 7.77 -2.98
N PRO A 79 30.82 6.70 -3.54
CA PRO A 79 30.15 6.63 -4.84
C PRO A 79 28.82 7.40 -4.86
N PRO A 80 28.30 7.79 -6.04
CA PRO A 80 26.97 8.38 -6.18
C PRO A 80 25.88 7.43 -5.69
N VAL A 81 24.83 7.98 -5.09
CA VAL A 81 23.70 7.17 -4.57
C VAL A 81 22.36 7.68 -5.10
N PRO A 82 21.42 6.78 -5.42
CA PRO A 82 20.07 7.18 -5.82
C PRO A 82 19.35 8.00 -4.75
N PHE A 83 18.66 9.06 -5.17
CA PHE A 83 17.85 9.93 -4.33
C PHE A 83 16.36 9.56 -4.48
N VAL A 84 15.81 9.75 -5.67
CA VAL A 84 14.42 9.43 -6.03
C VAL A 84 14.33 8.98 -7.48
N ILE A 85 13.37 8.09 -7.77
CA ILE A 85 12.92 7.82 -9.14
C ILE A 85 11.52 8.40 -9.33
N GLN A 86 11.32 9.18 -10.39
CA GLN A 86 10.10 9.95 -10.62
C GLN A 86 9.45 9.58 -11.95
N SER A 87 8.12 9.51 -11.93
CA SER A 87 7.26 9.12 -13.05
C SER A 87 5.92 9.86 -12.97
N GLY A 88 4.94 9.47 -13.78
CA GLY A 88 3.57 10.01 -13.74
C GLY A 88 3.34 11.27 -14.58
N GLY A 89 4.37 11.78 -15.26
CA GLY A 89 4.33 13.09 -15.91
C GLY A 89 4.27 13.06 -17.44
N TYR A 90 4.93 12.07 -18.05
CA TYR A 90 5.19 12.07 -19.48
C TYR A 90 5.01 10.68 -20.08
N ARG A 91 4.48 10.63 -21.29
CA ARG A 91 4.38 9.43 -22.12
C ARG A 91 5.50 9.41 -23.14
N TRP A 92 5.98 8.21 -23.45
CA TRP A 92 7.00 8.08 -24.49
C TRP A 92 6.40 8.48 -25.86
N PRO A 93 7.03 9.37 -26.63
CA PRO A 93 6.49 9.86 -27.88
C PRO A 93 6.70 8.88 -29.02
N GLU A 94 5.82 8.92 -30.02
CA GLU A 94 6.07 8.36 -31.35
C GLU A 94 6.82 9.36 -32.28
N GLY A 95 7.19 10.54 -31.75
CA GLY A 95 7.79 11.67 -32.49
C GLY A 95 8.72 12.56 -31.63
N THR A 96 8.70 13.88 -31.85
CA THR A 96 9.77 14.81 -31.42
C THR A 96 9.77 15.24 -29.96
N CYS A 97 8.65 15.21 -29.22
CA CYS A 97 8.65 15.45 -27.77
C CYS A 97 7.50 14.76 -27.02
N CYS A 98 7.68 14.57 -25.71
CA CYS A 98 6.90 13.65 -24.88
C CYS A 98 5.54 14.25 -24.46
N PRO A 99 4.39 13.63 -24.82
CA PRO A 99 3.08 14.07 -24.35
C PRO A 99 3.00 14.04 -22.82
N THR A 100 2.38 15.05 -22.22
CA THR A 100 2.17 15.11 -20.78
C THR A 100 0.94 14.30 -20.36
N VAL A 101 0.92 13.84 -19.11
CA VAL A 101 -0.31 13.36 -18.48
C VAL A 101 -1.19 14.59 -18.20
N ALA A 102 -2.43 14.56 -18.68
CA ALA A 102 -3.36 15.68 -18.51
C ALA A 102 -3.68 15.88 -17.02
N SER A 103 -3.55 17.11 -16.55
CA SER A 103 -3.83 17.44 -15.15
C SER A 103 -5.33 17.32 -14.87
N ARG A 104 -5.66 16.71 -13.72
CA ARG A 104 -7.01 16.67 -13.13
C ARG A 104 -7.23 17.79 -12.10
N GLY A 105 -6.35 18.79 -12.09
CA GLY A 105 -6.32 19.84 -11.07
C GLY A 105 -5.29 19.55 -9.98
N ALA A 106 -4.72 20.62 -9.43
CA ALA A 106 -3.75 20.53 -8.35
C ALA A 106 -4.46 20.21 -7.02
N ILE A 107 -3.81 19.42 -6.16
CA ILE A 107 -4.31 19.07 -4.84
C ILE A 107 -3.48 19.74 -3.74
N ALA A 108 -4.16 20.13 -2.66
CA ALA A 108 -3.51 20.66 -1.47
C ALA A 108 -2.63 19.59 -0.80
N ASN A 109 -1.47 20.00 -0.32
CA ASN A 109 -0.49 19.16 0.34
C ASN A 109 -1.08 18.53 1.61
N GLU A 110 -0.82 17.23 1.81
CA GLU A 110 -1.17 16.46 3.01
C GLU A 110 0.10 15.93 3.70
N PHE A 111 1.18 16.70 3.65
CA PHE A 111 2.41 16.34 4.33
C PHE A 111 2.18 16.22 5.85
N SER A 112 2.83 15.24 6.47
CA SER A 112 2.85 15.04 7.91
C SER A 112 4.18 14.44 8.31
N ALA A 113 4.79 14.95 9.38
CA ALA A 113 6.04 14.39 9.93
C ALA A 113 5.90 12.92 10.37
N ALA A 114 4.68 12.45 10.67
CA ALA A 114 4.40 11.03 10.94
C ALA A 114 4.53 10.13 9.69
N ARG A 115 4.58 10.73 8.49
CA ARG A 115 4.76 10.05 7.19
C ARG A 115 5.98 10.64 6.47
N SER A 116 7.14 10.45 7.08
CA SER A 116 8.42 10.96 6.58
C SER A 116 8.86 10.33 5.25
N ASN A 117 9.56 11.10 4.42
CA ASN A 117 10.13 10.70 3.13
C ASN A 117 11.36 9.80 3.28
N VAL A 118 11.13 8.54 3.64
CA VAL A 118 12.17 7.50 3.81
C VAL A 118 12.13 6.44 2.72
N VAL A 119 13.13 5.56 2.66
CA VAL A 119 13.26 4.48 1.65
C VAL A 119 11.93 3.75 1.42
N GLY A 120 11.58 3.55 0.15
CA GLY A 120 10.41 2.78 -0.28
C GLY A 120 9.08 3.53 -0.13
N THR A 121 9.06 4.74 0.41
CA THR A 121 7.86 5.58 0.38
C THR A 121 7.65 6.20 -1.00
N VAL A 122 6.39 6.48 -1.32
CA VAL A 122 5.98 7.15 -2.56
C VAL A 122 5.32 8.46 -2.20
N ALA A 123 5.78 9.54 -2.82
CA ALA A 123 5.28 10.89 -2.57
C ALA A 123 4.97 11.65 -3.86
N MET A 124 4.10 12.66 -3.75
CA MET A 124 3.70 13.49 -4.89
C MET A 124 4.81 14.47 -5.27
N ALA A 125 5.17 14.56 -6.54
CA ALA A 125 6.06 15.61 -7.04
C ALA A 125 5.31 16.96 -7.13
N LYS A 126 6.06 18.06 -6.96
CA LYS A 126 5.52 19.42 -6.88
C LYS A 126 6.41 20.41 -7.63
N ILE A 127 5.83 21.55 -8.01
CA ILE A 127 6.57 22.71 -8.49
C ILE A 127 7.29 23.36 -7.30
N GLY A 128 8.54 23.76 -7.48
CA GLY A 128 9.32 24.42 -6.43
C GLY A 128 8.71 25.76 -6.03
N GLY A 129 8.54 25.99 -4.73
CA GLY A 129 7.91 27.20 -4.19
C GLY A 129 6.38 27.16 -4.14
N ASP A 130 5.75 26.12 -4.69
CA ASP A 130 4.31 25.93 -4.68
C ASP A 130 3.95 24.60 -3.99
N PRO A 131 3.63 24.64 -2.68
CA PRO A 131 3.37 23.42 -1.90
C PRO A 131 2.11 22.68 -2.30
N ASP A 132 1.15 23.32 -2.99
CA ASP A 132 -0.18 22.77 -3.33
C ASP A 132 -0.33 22.49 -4.84
N SER A 133 0.80 22.27 -5.54
CA SER A 133 0.87 22.08 -7.00
C SER A 133 0.83 20.62 -7.48
N ALA A 134 0.68 19.65 -6.57
CA ALA A 134 0.72 18.23 -6.91
C ALA A 134 -0.44 17.83 -7.84
N THR A 135 -0.15 17.06 -8.90
CA THR A 135 -1.15 16.57 -9.87
C THR A 135 -1.01 15.07 -10.09
N SER A 136 -0.38 14.63 -11.19
CA SER A 136 -0.23 13.21 -11.57
C SER A 136 1.14 12.62 -11.23
N GLN A 137 2.14 13.47 -11.06
CA GLN A 137 3.54 13.05 -10.89
C GLN A 137 3.81 12.59 -9.47
N CYS A 138 4.50 11.45 -9.36
CA CYS A 138 4.94 10.89 -8.09
C CYS A 138 6.38 10.39 -8.21
N PHE A 139 7.05 10.26 -7.07
CA PHE A 139 8.38 9.67 -6.97
C PHE A 139 8.47 8.65 -5.85
N ILE A 140 9.38 7.68 -6.01
CA ILE A 140 9.73 6.70 -4.99
C ILE A 140 11.04 7.14 -4.35
N ASN A 141 11.05 7.22 -3.02
CA ASN A 141 12.25 7.51 -2.23
C ASN A 141 13.19 6.30 -2.23
N MET A 142 14.42 6.46 -2.71
CA MET A 142 15.42 5.38 -2.80
C MET A 142 16.44 5.40 -1.67
N ARG A 143 16.33 6.38 -0.77
CA ARG A 143 17.13 6.56 0.45
C ARG A 143 16.28 7.28 1.50
N ASP A 144 16.84 7.48 2.70
CA ASP A 144 16.27 8.44 3.64
C ASP A 144 16.50 9.87 3.15
N ASN A 145 15.39 10.57 2.89
CA ASN A 145 15.35 11.92 2.38
C ASN A 145 14.68 12.90 3.36
N ALA A 146 14.38 12.48 4.58
CA ALA A 146 13.61 13.26 5.56
C ALA A 146 14.18 14.67 5.77
N ALA A 147 15.50 14.77 5.97
CA ALA A 147 16.18 16.03 6.22
C ALA A 147 15.98 17.10 5.11
N ASN A 148 15.63 16.68 3.90
CA ASN A 148 15.44 17.56 2.74
C ASN A 148 13.96 17.63 2.30
N LEU A 149 13.31 16.49 2.11
CA LEU A 149 11.95 16.41 1.54
C LEU A 149 10.84 16.60 2.58
N ASP A 150 11.13 16.52 3.88
CA ASP A 150 10.13 16.83 4.90
C ASP A 150 10.11 18.31 5.28
N THR A 151 11.17 19.06 4.91
CA THR A 151 11.40 20.44 5.37
C THR A 151 11.25 21.48 4.27
N GLN A 152 11.56 21.12 3.03
CA GLN A 152 11.43 22.05 1.90
C GLN A 152 10.03 22.04 1.27
N ASN A 153 9.64 23.14 0.62
CA ASN A 153 8.39 23.24 -0.15
C ASN A 153 7.13 22.77 0.61
N GLY A 154 7.07 23.02 1.92
CA GLY A 154 5.99 22.56 2.81
C GLY A 154 5.97 21.04 3.08
N GLY A 155 7.05 20.33 2.75
CA GLY A 155 7.16 18.87 2.81
C GLY A 155 6.46 18.18 1.63
N PHE A 156 6.89 16.96 1.30
CA PHE A 156 6.32 16.17 0.21
C PHE A 156 5.38 15.09 0.76
N THR A 157 4.13 15.08 0.32
CA THR A 157 3.11 14.15 0.83
C THR A 157 3.43 12.71 0.45
N VAL A 158 3.88 11.91 1.42
CA VAL A 158 3.93 10.45 1.31
C VAL A 158 2.51 9.89 1.40
N PHE A 159 2.09 9.18 0.35
CA PHE A 159 0.75 8.59 0.24
C PHE A 159 0.76 7.09 -0.03
N ALA A 160 1.93 6.48 -0.25
CA ALA A 160 2.05 5.03 -0.37
C ALA A 160 3.42 4.52 0.08
N ARG A 161 3.52 3.19 0.25
CA ARG A 161 4.77 2.46 0.46
C ARG A 161 4.88 1.30 -0.51
N VAL A 162 6.02 1.19 -1.19
CA VAL A 162 6.38 0.01 -1.99
C VAL A 162 6.56 -1.18 -1.05
N THR A 163 6.02 -2.33 -1.44
CA THR A 163 6.15 -3.56 -0.63
C THR A 163 7.58 -4.08 -0.67
N ALA A 164 8.04 -4.68 0.44
CA ALA A 164 9.39 -5.25 0.52
C ALA A 164 9.73 -6.21 -0.64
N PRO A 165 8.84 -7.12 -1.10
CA PRO A 165 9.14 -8.02 -2.22
C PRO A 165 9.40 -7.31 -3.54
N THR A 166 8.76 -6.16 -3.78
CA THR A 166 8.85 -5.45 -5.06
C THR A 166 9.74 -4.20 -5.03
N LEU A 167 10.26 -3.83 -3.84
CA LEU A 167 11.26 -2.79 -3.69
C LEU A 167 12.52 -3.08 -4.53
N ALA A 168 12.88 -4.36 -4.69
CA ALA A 168 13.98 -4.78 -5.55
C ALA A 168 13.79 -4.35 -7.02
N THR A 169 12.55 -4.29 -7.52
CA THR A 169 12.27 -3.75 -8.87
C THR A 169 12.54 -2.25 -8.93
N ALA A 170 12.09 -1.48 -7.94
CA ALA A 170 12.40 -0.05 -7.86
C ALA A 170 13.92 0.20 -7.76
N SER A 171 14.64 -0.61 -6.98
CA SER A 171 16.11 -0.54 -6.89
C SER A 171 16.81 -0.83 -8.21
N ARG A 172 16.31 -1.78 -9.02
CA ARG A 172 16.85 -2.03 -10.38
C ARG A 172 16.66 -0.83 -11.30
N ILE A 173 15.52 -0.13 -11.22
CA ILE A 173 15.29 1.10 -11.99
C ILE A 173 16.23 2.21 -11.51
N ALA A 174 16.36 2.37 -10.19
CA ALA A 174 17.23 3.38 -9.58
C ALA A 174 18.71 3.16 -9.88
N ALA A 175 19.14 1.91 -10.13
CA ALA A 175 20.51 1.58 -10.52
C ALA A 175 20.85 1.91 -11.97
N LEU A 176 19.86 2.23 -12.82
CA LEU A 176 20.11 2.67 -14.20
C LEU A 176 20.80 4.03 -14.19
N GLN A 177 21.93 4.13 -14.89
CA GLN A 177 22.66 5.39 -15.03
C GLN A 177 21.77 6.44 -15.70
N PRO A 178 21.53 7.59 -15.06
CA PRO A 178 20.78 8.68 -15.69
C PRO A 178 21.61 9.32 -16.80
N VAL A 179 20.96 9.67 -17.91
CA VAL A 179 21.60 10.38 -19.04
C VAL A 179 20.90 11.71 -19.30
N ASN A 180 21.66 12.66 -19.83
CA ASN A 180 21.10 13.91 -20.33
C ASN A 180 20.46 13.68 -21.71
N ALA A 181 19.14 13.76 -21.77
CA ALA A 181 18.30 13.55 -22.93
C ALA A 181 17.19 14.62 -22.96
N PRO A 182 17.48 15.84 -23.47
CA PRO A 182 16.55 16.96 -23.43
C PRO A 182 15.12 16.59 -23.86
N PRO A 183 14.09 16.99 -23.11
CA PRO A 183 14.12 17.94 -21.98
C PRO A 183 14.52 17.33 -20.62
N PHE A 184 14.87 16.04 -20.55
CA PHE A 184 15.18 15.35 -19.30
C PHE A 184 16.68 15.29 -19.05
N THR A 185 17.15 15.83 -17.92
CA THR A 185 18.58 15.84 -17.60
C THR A 185 19.05 14.61 -16.84
N GLU A 186 18.12 13.81 -16.30
CA GLU A 186 18.40 12.66 -15.45
C GLU A 186 17.60 11.43 -15.89
N LEU A 187 17.50 11.16 -17.20
CA LEU A 187 16.65 10.09 -17.73
C LEU A 187 17.28 8.70 -17.47
N PRO A 188 16.65 7.80 -16.70
CA PRO A 188 17.14 6.43 -16.58
C PRO A 188 16.94 5.66 -17.90
N VAL A 189 18.01 5.10 -18.44
CA VAL A 189 17.96 4.29 -19.67
C VAL A 189 18.49 2.87 -19.44
N THR A 190 17.93 1.91 -20.17
CA THR A 190 18.31 0.50 -20.18
C THR A 190 18.67 0.06 -21.59
N GLY A 191 19.75 -0.71 -21.74
CA GLY A 191 20.21 -1.20 -23.04
C GLY A 191 20.52 -0.11 -24.09
N TRP A 192 20.74 1.14 -23.66
CA TRP A 192 21.08 2.25 -24.54
C TRP A 192 22.58 2.36 -24.76
N GLN A 193 22.98 2.74 -25.97
CA GLN A 193 24.37 2.96 -26.35
C GLN A 193 24.62 4.45 -26.59
N SER A 194 25.67 4.99 -25.95
CA SER A 194 26.03 6.39 -26.11
C SER A 194 26.24 6.76 -27.58
N GLY A 195 25.70 7.91 -27.99
CA GLY A 195 25.75 8.39 -29.38
C GLY A 195 24.61 7.88 -30.27
N THR A 196 23.71 7.03 -29.77
CA THR A 196 22.52 6.59 -30.53
C THR A 196 21.25 7.29 -30.04
N PRO A 197 20.22 7.46 -30.88
CA PRO A 197 18.92 7.96 -30.42
C PRO A 197 18.32 7.02 -29.37
N ILE A 198 17.82 7.59 -28.27
CA ILE A 198 17.09 6.81 -27.25
C ILE A 198 15.74 6.40 -27.85
N GLN A 199 15.42 5.11 -27.75
CA GLN A 199 14.19 4.53 -28.27
C GLN A 199 13.24 4.09 -27.15
N ARG A 200 11.99 3.77 -27.52
CA ARG A 200 10.93 3.35 -26.59
C ARG A 200 11.29 2.16 -25.69
N HIS A 201 12.15 1.26 -26.18
CA HIS A 201 12.61 0.10 -25.40
C HIS A 201 13.76 0.43 -24.46
N ASN A 202 14.40 1.60 -24.62
CA ASN A 202 15.47 2.05 -23.74
C ASN A 202 14.98 2.70 -22.46
N VAL A 203 13.68 2.99 -22.31
CA VAL A 203 13.13 3.57 -21.08
C VAL A 203 12.29 2.58 -20.31
N VAL A 204 12.25 2.76 -18.99
CA VAL A 204 11.35 2.00 -18.13
C VAL A 204 9.95 2.62 -18.19
N ARG A 205 8.98 1.88 -18.70
CA ARG A 205 7.61 2.34 -18.91
C ARG A 205 6.64 1.59 -18.01
N ILE A 206 5.61 2.28 -17.57
CA ILE A 206 4.43 1.74 -16.92
C ILE A 206 3.52 1.20 -18.03
N THR A 207 3.27 -0.11 -18.02
CA THR A 207 2.40 -0.76 -19.02
C THR A 207 0.95 -0.82 -18.57
N ALA A 208 0.72 -0.84 -17.26
CA ALA A 208 -0.59 -0.78 -16.64
C ALA A 208 -0.44 -0.42 -15.16
N VAL A 209 -1.52 0.09 -14.56
CA VAL A 209 -1.64 0.21 -13.11
C VAL A 209 -2.95 -0.42 -12.69
N THR A 210 -2.90 -1.44 -11.85
CA THR A 210 -4.10 -2.19 -11.45
C THR A 210 -4.28 -2.13 -9.94
N GLU A 211 -5.48 -1.75 -9.50
CA GLU A 211 -5.91 -1.97 -8.13
C GLU A 211 -6.03 -3.48 -7.89
N PHE A 212 -5.57 -3.94 -6.75
CA PHE A 212 -5.81 -5.30 -6.27
C PHE A 212 -6.17 -5.22 -4.78
N PRO A 213 -6.95 -6.18 -4.25
CA PRO A 213 -7.29 -6.15 -2.83
C PRO A 213 -6.02 -6.04 -1.99
N ALA A 214 -6.13 -5.36 -0.84
CA ALA A 214 -5.01 -5.18 0.06
C ALA A 214 -4.27 -6.51 0.24
N GLN A 215 -2.92 -6.52 0.24
CA GLN A 215 -2.17 -7.74 0.48
C GLN A 215 -2.64 -8.25 1.83
N GLN A 216 -3.45 -9.32 1.80
CA GLN A 216 -4.12 -9.81 2.98
C GLN A 216 -3.03 -10.13 3.99
N SER A 217 -3.14 -9.60 5.19
CA SER A 217 -2.23 -9.98 6.27
C SER A 217 -2.26 -11.50 6.42
N ALA A 218 -1.20 -12.10 6.98
CA ALA A 218 -1.22 -13.54 7.26
C ALA A 218 -2.50 -13.95 8.00
N SER A 219 -2.92 -13.11 8.96
CA SER A 219 -4.17 -13.27 9.70
C SER A 219 -5.41 -13.16 8.80
N ASP A 220 -5.51 -12.16 7.91
CA ASP A 220 -6.65 -12.04 7.00
C ASP A 220 -6.76 -13.21 6.03
N ARG A 221 -5.62 -13.75 5.56
CA ARG A 221 -5.59 -14.95 4.71
C ARG A 221 -6.09 -16.16 5.46
N ILE A 222 -5.66 -16.32 6.72
CA ILE A 222 -6.15 -17.37 7.62
C ILE A 222 -7.64 -17.21 7.88
N PHE A 223 -8.13 -16.00 8.16
CA PHE A 223 -9.55 -15.75 8.42
C PHE A 223 -10.41 -16.04 7.19
N ASN A 224 -9.99 -15.57 6.01
CA ASN A 224 -10.67 -15.88 4.74
C ASN A 224 -10.68 -17.39 4.46
N TYR A 225 -9.58 -18.09 4.72
CA TYR A 225 -9.52 -19.54 4.60
C TYR A 225 -10.48 -20.24 5.57
N LEU A 226 -10.54 -19.81 6.84
CA LEU A 226 -11.45 -20.35 7.84
C LEU A 226 -12.92 -20.05 7.53
N GLU A 227 -13.21 -18.90 6.93
CA GLU A 227 -14.53 -18.53 6.40
C GLU A 227 -15.00 -19.48 5.31
N ALA A 228 -14.10 -19.85 4.39
CA ALA A 228 -14.41 -20.77 3.32
C ALA A 228 -14.54 -22.23 3.78
N MET A 229 -13.69 -22.67 4.70
CA MET A 229 -13.62 -24.07 5.12
C MET A 229 -14.59 -24.42 6.26
N TYR A 230 -14.95 -23.45 7.09
CA TYR A 230 -15.79 -23.67 8.26
C TYR A 230 -16.96 -22.68 8.36
N PRO A 231 -17.75 -22.50 7.27
CA PRO A 231 -18.78 -21.46 7.17
C PRO A 231 -19.87 -21.58 8.25
N GLN A 232 -20.08 -22.77 8.82
CA GLN A 232 -21.00 -22.99 9.93
C GLN A 232 -20.62 -22.21 11.21
N TYR A 233 -19.38 -21.76 11.33
CA TYR A 233 -18.89 -21.00 12.48
C TYR A 233 -18.53 -19.54 12.14
N THR A 234 -18.29 -19.23 10.87
CA THR A 234 -17.62 -17.99 10.41
C THR A 234 -18.46 -17.16 9.44
N VAL A 235 -19.77 -17.39 9.39
CA VAL A 235 -20.73 -16.60 8.60
C VAL A 235 -21.71 -15.87 9.52
N PRO A 236 -22.06 -14.59 9.26
CA PRO A 236 -21.55 -13.73 8.21
C PRO A 236 -20.26 -13.02 8.62
N SER A 237 -19.25 -13.13 7.77
CA SER A 237 -18.09 -12.24 7.79
C SER A 237 -18.30 -11.10 6.80
N GLN A 238 -18.02 -9.88 7.22
CA GLN A 238 -17.98 -8.71 6.33
C GLN A 238 -16.54 -8.40 5.88
N GLY A 239 -15.58 -9.31 6.15
CA GLY A 239 -14.16 -9.10 5.83
C GLY A 239 -13.47 -8.01 6.66
N VAL A 240 -14.11 -7.55 7.73
CA VAL A 240 -13.61 -6.49 8.60
C VAL A 240 -12.90 -7.09 9.80
N SER A 241 -11.59 -6.89 9.88
CA SER A 241 -10.78 -7.24 11.05
C SER A 241 -10.72 -6.07 12.04
N GLY A 242 -10.76 -6.36 13.33
CA GLY A 242 -10.59 -5.41 14.42
C GLY A 242 -9.42 -5.80 15.33
N GLU A 243 -8.97 -4.88 16.18
CA GLU A 243 -7.91 -5.13 17.16
C GLU A 243 -8.40 -4.85 18.58
N ALA A 244 -8.19 -5.79 19.50
CA ALA A 244 -8.49 -5.61 20.92
C ALA A 244 -7.68 -6.59 21.78
N LEU A 245 -7.25 -6.16 22.98
CA LEU A 245 -6.53 -7.00 23.94
C LEU A 245 -5.27 -7.70 23.37
N GLY A 246 -4.65 -7.09 22.37
CA GLY A 246 -3.49 -7.63 21.64
C GLY A 246 -3.83 -8.69 20.59
N TYR A 247 -5.11 -8.95 20.32
CA TYR A 247 -5.56 -9.80 19.22
C TYR A 247 -5.90 -8.95 18.00
N LEU A 248 -5.50 -9.41 16.82
CA LEU A 248 -6.15 -9.06 15.56
C LEU A 248 -7.24 -10.11 15.32
N PHE A 249 -8.50 -9.72 15.20
CA PHE A 249 -9.62 -10.67 15.17
C PHE A 249 -10.71 -10.29 14.18
N ARG A 250 -11.55 -11.26 13.83
CA ARG A 250 -12.87 -11.06 13.20
C ARG A 250 -13.96 -11.62 14.10
N HIS A 251 -15.07 -10.90 14.14
CA HIS A 251 -16.29 -11.31 14.81
C HIS A 251 -17.34 -11.70 13.78
N TYR A 252 -17.97 -12.85 14.00
CA TYR A 252 -18.99 -13.41 13.12
C TYR A 252 -20.35 -13.32 13.82
N GLY A 253 -21.07 -12.23 13.57
CA GLY A 253 -22.27 -11.88 14.34
C GLY A 253 -23.42 -12.90 14.29
N GLY A 254 -23.42 -13.82 13.32
CA GLY A 254 -24.44 -14.87 13.17
C GLY A 254 -24.24 -16.04 14.14
N SER A 255 -22.98 -16.37 14.45
CA SER A 255 -22.60 -17.44 15.38
C SER A 255 -22.09 -16.92 16.72
N ASP A 256 -21.88 -15.59 16.82
CA ASP A 256 -21.20 -14.91 17.91
C ASP A 256 -19.81 -15.50 18.23
N VAL A 257 -19.12 -15.94 17.17
CA VAL A 257 -17.77 -16.48 17.24
C VAL A 257 -16.75 -15.39 16.93
N TYR A 258 -15.61 -15.44 17.59
CA TYR A 258 -14.43 -14.66 17.26
C TYR A 258 -13.34 -15.61 16.78
N VAL A 259 -12.63 -15.22 15.73
CA VAL A 259 -11.35 -15.85 15.36
C VAL A 259 -10.31 -14.75 15.33
N GLY A 260 -9.15 -15.00 15.91
CA GLY A 260 -8.09 -14.00 15.97
C GLY A 260 -6.70 -14.58 15.96
N THR A 261 -5.70 -13.73 15.77
CA THR A 261 -4.29 -14.07 15.91
C THR A 261 -3.64 -13.21 16.98
N LYS A 262 -2.76 -13.83 17.76
CA LYS A 262 -1.96 -13.18 18.80
C LYS A 262 -0.75 -14.06 19.13
N ASP A 263 0.41 -13.43 19.32
CA ASP A 263 1.66 -14.09 19.73
C ASP A 263 2.03 -15.31 18.84
N GLY A 264 1.81 -15.17 17.53
CA GLY A 264 2.11 -16.23 16.54
C GLY A 264 1.12 -17.41 16.55
N LYS A 265 0.01 -17.31 17.29
CA LYS A 265 -1.03 -18.34 17.39
C LYS A 265 -2.35 -17.86 16.80
N VAL A 266 -3.16 -18.82 16.35
CA VAL A 266 -4.55 -18.63 15.92
C VAL A 266 -5.46 -19.07 17.06
N TRP A 267 -6.41 -18.23 17.39
CA TRP A 267 -7.32 -18.36 18.51
C TRP A 267 -8.77 -18.32 18.04
N TYR A 268 -9.64 -18.95 18.81
CA TYR A 268 -11.08 -18.82 18.65
C TYR A 268 -11.77 -18.61 19.99
N LEU A 269 -12.88 -17.88 19.98
CA LEU A 269 -13.75 -17.71 21.14
C LEU A 269 -15.19 -17.89 20.70
N THR A 270 -15.89 -18.77 21.40
CA THR A 270 -17.32 -19.05 21.23
C THR A 270 -18.07 -18.65 22.50
N PRO A 271 -19.41 -18.48 22.42
CA PRO A 271 -20.22 -18.18 23.61
C PRO A 271 -20.10 -19.22 24.74
N ALA A 272 -19.78 -20.47 24.40
CA ALA A 272 -19.64 -21.56 25.37
C ALA A 272 -18.37 -21.45 26.25
N GLN A 273 -17.38 -20.66 25.85
CA GLN A 273 -16.06 -20.61 26.50
C GLN A 273 -15.93 -19.57 27.62
N ALA A 274 -17.01 -18.88 27.98
CA ALA A 274 -17.07 -17.92 29.10
C ALA A 274 -15.90 -16.91 29.13
N GLY A 275 -15.46 -16.43 27.96
CA GLY A 275 -14.39 -15.44 27.83
C GLY A 275 -12.96 -15.98 27.83
N SER A 276 -12.75 -17.31 27.81
CA SER A 276 -11.42 -17.93 27.69
C SER A 276 -11.17 -18.45 26.26
N PRO A 277 -10.36 -17.77 25.42
CA PRO A 277 -10.10 -18.22 24.06
C PRO A 277 -9.41 -19.58 24.00
N GLY A 278 -9.81 -20.41 23.06
CA GLY A 278 -9.11 -21.67 22.72
C GLY A 278 -8.08 -21.46 21.61
N GLU A 279 -7.02 -22.26 21.62
CA GLU A 279 -6.00 -22.26 20.57
C GLU A 279 -6.42 -23.20 19.41
N LEU A 280 -6.29 -22.74 18.17
CA LEU A 280 -6.45 -23.56 16.94
C LEU A 280 -5.12 -24.05 16.38
N GLY A 281 -4.01 -23.42 16.74
CA GLY A 281 -2.66 -23.76 16.27
C GLY A 281 -1.79 -22.54 16.00
N THR A 282 -0.73 -22.70 15.22
CA THR A 282 0.19 -21.60 14.90
C THR A 282 -0.26 -20.82 13.66
N VAL A 283 0.09 -19.54 13.60
CA VAL A 283 -0.11 -18.71 12.40
C VAL A 283 0.66 -19.28 11.21
N ALA A 284 1.84 -19.86 11.42
CA ALA A 284 2.64 -20.43 10.33
C ALA A 284 1.92 -21.61 9.65
N ASP A 285 1.38 -22.54 10.43
CA ASP A 285 0.70 -23.74 9.90
C ASP A 285 -0.60 -23.36 9.18
N TRP A 286 -1.41 -22.50 9.81
CA TRP A 286 -2.67 -22.04 9.22
C TRP A 286 -2.44 -21.16 7.99
N LEU A 287 -1.38 -20.35 7.95
CA LEU A 287 -1.03 -19.58 6.77
C LEU A 287 -0.57 -20.48 5.62
N ALA A 288 0.20 -21.54 5.91
CA ALA A 288 0.60 -22.51 4.90
C ALA A 288 -0.62 -23.24 4.31
N ALA A 289 -1.59 -23.62 5.15
CA ALA A 289 -2.85 -24.21 4.70
C ALA A 289 -3.68 -23.22 3.84
N ALA A 290 -3.80 -21.97 4.28
CA ALA A 290 -4.48 -20.91 3.53
C ALA A 290 -3.81 -20.69 2.15
N GLN A 291 -2.49 -20.61 2.11
CA GLN A 291 -1.68 -20.49 0.89
C GLN A 291 -1.93 -21.64 -0.08
N ALA A 292 -1.94 -22.88 0.42
CA ALA A 292 -2.19 -24.06 -0.41
C ALA A 292 -3.61 -24.07 -0.99
N ALA A 293 -4.57 -23.47 -0.29
CA ALA A 293 -5.96 -23.31 -0.74
C ALA A 293 -6.21 -22.05 -1.59
N GLY A 294 -5.17 -21.25 -1.88
CA GLY A 294 -5.25 -20.07 -2.74
C GLY A 294 -5.64 -18.77 -2.04
N TYR A 295 -5.58 -18.72 -0.71
CA TYR A 295 -5.80 -17.54 0.13
C TYR A 295 -4.48 -16.88 0.50
#